data_AF-A0A1H8BZQ7-F1
#
_entry.id   AF-A0A1H8BZQ7-F1
#
_cell.length_a   1.000
_cell.length_b   1.000
_cell.length_c   1.000
_cell.angle_alpha   90.00
_cell.angle_beta   90.00
_cell.angle_gamma   90.00
#
_symmetry.space_group_name_H-M   'P 1'
#
loop_
_entity.id
_entity.type
_entity.pdbx_description
1 polymer ?
#
loop_
_entity_poly.entity_id
_entity_poly.type
_entity_poly.pdbx_seq_one_letter_code
_entity_poly.pdbx_strand_id
1 'polypeptide(L)' 'MKVYVYENGFMMSGKAWEIKQKLNEYKKEYVYVKDWVEAVSKSVPRSQ' A
#
# COMPACT_ATOMS: atom_id res chain seq x y z
N MET A 1 0.05 11.40 -3.90
CA MET A 1 0.64 10.06 -3.68
C MET A 1 -0.16 9.02 -4.45
N LYS A 2 0.50 8.17 -5.25
CA LYS A 2 -0.10 7.03 -5.98
C LYS A 2 0.51 5.74 -5.43
N VAL A 3 -0.33 4.72 -5.21
CA VAL A 3 0.11 3.38 -4.81
C VAL A 3 -0.16 2.42 -5.96
N TYR A 4 0.86 1.69 -6.38
CA TYR A 4 0.78 0.60 -7.34
C TYR A 4 0.99 -0.69 -6.57
N VAL A 5 0.04 -1.62 -6.64
CA VAL A 5 0.16 -2.91 -5.97
C VAL A 5 0.49 -3.99 -6.99
N TYR A 6 1.48 -4.80 -6.68
CA TYR A 6 1.95 -5.94 -7.46
C TYR A 6 1.78 -7.22 -6.64
N GLU A 7 1.94 -8.39 -7.25
CA GLU A 7 1.74 -9.67 -6.55
C GLU A 7 2.71 -9.87 -5.37
N ASN A 8 3.95 -9.36 -5.48
CA ASN A 8 4.98 -9.54 -4.46
C ASN A 8 5.24 -8.28 -3.61
N GLY A 9 4.41 -7.24 -3.73
CA GLY A 9 4.65 -5.99 -3.01
C GLY A 9 3.85 -4.81 -3.53
N PHE A 10 4.30 -3.59 -3.21
CA PHE A 10 3.68 -2.37 -3.67
C PHE A 10 4.75 -1.29 -3.89
N MET A 11 4.43 -0.33 -4.74
CA MET A 11 5.26 0.84 -5.04
C MET A 11 4.45 2.10 -4.77
N MET A 12 5.03 3.05 -4.04
CA MET A 12 4.41 4.34 -3.77
C MET A 12 5.18 5.45 -4.49
N SER A 13 4.48 6.32 -5.22
CA SER A 13 5.08 7.52 -5.82
C SER A 13 4.40 8.78 -5.29
N GLY A 14 5.19 9.78 -4.89
CA GLY A 14 4.67 11.00 -4.28
C GLY A 14 5.73 11.74 -3.47
N LYS A 15 5.29 12.73 -2.68
CA LYS A 15 6.20 13.46 -1.80
C LYS A 15 6.67 12.52 -0.68
N ALA A 16 7.95 12.59 -0.33
CA ALA A 16 8.55 11.68 0.66
C ALA A 16 7.83 11.71 2.02
N TRP A 17 7.34 12.87 2.45
CA TRP A 17 6.62 13.00 3.72
C TRP A 17 5.24 12.35 3.67
N GLU A 18 4.53 12.43 2.55
CA GLU A 18 3.22 11.77 2.36
C GLU A 18 3.37 10.25 2.45
N ILE A 19 4.42 9.71 1.82
CA ILE A 19 4.76 8.28 1.86
C ILE A 19 5.07 7.85 3.29
N LYS A 20 5.89 8.63 4.02
CA LYS A 20 6.21 8.33 5.43
C LYS A 20 4.99 8.37 6.34
N GLN A 21 4.10 9.34 6.18
CA GLN A 21 2.87 9.38 6.97
C GLN A 21 2.01 8.15 6.70
N LYS A 22 1.82 7.80 5.43
CA LYS A 22 0.99 6.67 5.04
C LYS A 22 1.55 5.33 5.52
N LEU A 23 2.87 5.15 5.48
CA LEU A 23 3.53 3.98 6.08
C LEU A 23 3.34 3.92 7.60
N ASN A 24 3.35 5.07 8.29
CA ASN A 24 3.13 5.13 9.73
C ASN A 24 1.67 4.86 10.14
N GLU A 25 0.71 5.12 9.26
CA GLU A 25 -0.69 4.70 9.44
C GLU A 25 -0.78 3.18 9.27
N TYR A 26 -0.31 2.65 8.14
CA TYR A 26 -0.48 1.24 7.80
C TYR A 26 0.31 0.28 8.69
N LYS A 27 1.45 0.69 9.26
CA LYS A 27 2.17 -0.16 10.24
C LYS A 27 1.35 -0.46 11.50
N LYS A 28 0.33 0.34 11.81
CA LYS A 28 -0.57 0.11 12.95
C LYS A 28 -1.67 -0.88 12.60
N GLU A 29 -2.05 -0.93 11.33
CA GLU A 29 -3.13 -1.78 10.83
C GLU A 29 -2.62 -3.15 10.36
N TYR A 30 -1.40 -3.22 9.83
CA TYR A 30 -0.81 -4.41 9.24
C TYR A 30 0.56 -4.71 9.84
N VAL A 31 0.73 -5.93 10.35
CA VAL A 31 2.00 -6.41 10.90
C VAL A 31 2.95 -6.82 9.76
N TYR A 32 2.42 -7.45 8.71
CA TYR A 32 3.19 -7.90 7.56
C TYR A 32 2.81 -7.15 6.29
N VAL A 33 3.81 -6.97 5.41
CA VAL A 33 3.61 -6.38 4.08
C VAL A 33 2.61 -7.19 3.25
N LYS A 34 2.58 -8.53 3.40
CA LYS A 34 1.61 -9.39 2.71
C LYS A 34 0.16 -9.01 3.04
N ASP A 35 -0.13 -8.75 4.32
CA ASP A 35 -1.49 -8.45 4.78
C ASP A 35 -1.96 -7.11 4.22
N TRP A 36 -1.01 -6.16 4.14
CA TRP A 36 -1.27 -4.87 3.52
C TRP A 36 -1.52 -4.99 2.01
N VAL A 37 -0.67 -5.73 1.28
CA VAL A 37 -0.83 -5.97 -0.16
C VAL A 37 -2.18 -6.63 -0.46
N GLU A 38 -2.58 -7.63 0.32
CA GLU A 38 -3.89 -8.28 0.19
C GLU A 38 -5.05 -7.32 0.47
N ALA A 39 -4.95 -6.49 1.51
CA ALA A 39 -6.01 -5.53 1.85
C ALA A 39 -6.18 -4.46 0.77
N VAL A 40 -5.09 -3.95 0.19
CA VAL A 40 -5.16 -2.98 -0.91
C VAL A 40 -5.65 -3.64 -2.19
N SER A 41 -5.20 -4.86 -2.50
CA SER A 41 -5.69 -5.62 -3.66
C SER A 41 -7.18 -5.93 -3.60
N LYS A 42 -7.78 -6.01 -2.41
CA LYS A 42 -9.24 -6.20 -2.24
C LYS A 42 -10.05 -4.92 -2.42
N SER A 43 -9.44 -3.75 -2.19
CA SER A 43 -10.14 -2.46 -2.20
C SER A 43 -10.06 -1.73 -3.55
N VAL A 44 -9.08 -2.06 -4.39
CA VAL A 44 -9.01 -1.58 -5.77
C VAL A 44 -9.50 -2.70 -6.68
N PRO A 45 -10.68 -2.58 -7.33
CA PRO A 45 -11.07 -3.55 -8.34
C PRO A 45 -9.99 -3.53 -9.42
N ARG A 46 -9.37 -4.69 -9.66
CA ARG A 46 -8.55 -4.92 -10.86
C ARG A 46 -9.45 -4.59 -12.05
N SER A 47 -9.32 -3.39 -12.62
CA SER A 47 -9.78 -3.14 -13.97
C SER A 47 -8.89 -4.01 -14.86
N GLN A 48 -9.39 -5.20 -15.14
CA GLN A 48 -8.90 -6.11 -16.17
C GLN A 48 -9.11 -5.48 -17.54
#